data_AF-A0A4S1EGH3-F1
#
_entry.id   AF-A0A4S1EGH3-F1
#
_cell.length_a   1.000
_cell.length_b   1.000
_cell.length_c   1.000
_cell.angle_alpha   90.00
_cell.angle_beta   90.00
_cell.angle_gamma   90.00
#
_symmetry.space_group_name_H-M   'P 1'
#
loop_
_entity.id
_entity.type
_entity.pdbx_description
1 polymer ?
#
loop_
_entity_poly.entity_id
_entity_poly.type
_entity_poly.pdbx_seq_one_letter_code
_entity_poly.pdbx_strand_id
1 'polypeptide(L)'
;MRLARNIRRNSARWVAALVLGGVALGAQAQQFKPLETLTDGHALTTDAQDRIYVMDTVFMHMTESRVHVFDGKTGRFLGMIPTSFNGHMQLSNDGKKIYTMTTYHERVTRGKRTDVVEIWDADGLTFEKEIIL
;
A
#
# COMPACT_ATOMS: atom_id res chain seq x y z
N MET A 1 -16.80 -59.54 28.43
CA MET A 1 -15.79 -58.47 28.27
C MET A 1 -15.67 -57.83 26.87
N ARG A 2 -16.29 -58.36 25.80
CA ARG A 2 -16.19 -57.78 24.43
C ARG A 2 -17.16 -56.61 24.13
N LEU A 3 -18.26 -56.48 24.88
CA LEU A 3 -19.31 -55.48 24.61
C LEU A 3 -18.90 -54.04 24.98
N ALA A 4 -18.22 -53.86 26.11
CA ALA A 4 -17.77 -52.54 26.61
C ALA A 4 -16.69 -51.88 25.74
N ARG A 5 -15.88 -52.66 25.01
CA ARG A 5 -14.87 -52.14 24.06
C ARG A 5 -15.50 -51.57 22.79
N ASN A 6 -16.64 -52.10 22.34
CA ASN A 6 -17.32 -51.64 21.13
C ASN A 6 -18.04 -50.29 21.36
N ILE A 7 -18.59 -50.08 22.55
CA ILE A 7 -19.24 -48.81 22.94
C ILE A 7 -18.21 -47.66 23.00
N ARG A 8 -17.03 -47.89 23.62
CA ARG A 8 -15.93 -46.92 23.67
C ARG A 8 -15.32 -46.59 22.30
N ARG A 9 -15.34 -47.54 21.36
CA ARG A 9 -14.79 -47.34 20.01
C ARG A 9 -15.74 -46.55 19.10
N ASN A 10 -17.04 -46.63 19.35
CA ASN A 10 -18.03 -45.83 18.63
C ASN A 10 -18.11 -44.39 19.17
N SER A 11 -18.03 -44.18 20.49
CA SER A 11 -18.04 -42.83 21.07
C SER A 11 -16.86 -41.97 20.61
N ALA A 12 -15.67 -42.55 20.45
CA ALA A 12 -14.49 -41.83 19.94
C ALA A 12 -14.65 -41.36 18.48
N ARG A 13 -15.38 -42.12 17.64
CA ARG A 13 -15.65 -41.74 16.23
C ARG A 13 -16.66 -40.60 16.13
N TRP A 14 -17.65 -40.57 17.03
CA TRP A 14 -18.63 -39.46 17.09
C TRP A 14 -18.02 -38.17 17.62
N VAL A 15 -17.11 -38.23 18.60
CA VAL A 15 -16.39 -37.06 19.10
C VAL A 15 -15.46 -36.48 18.04
N ALA A 16 -14.73 -37.32 17.30
CA ALA A 16 -13.88 -36.85 16.20
C ALA A 16 -14.68 -36.19 15.06
N ALA A 17 -15.87 -36.71 14.74
CA ALA A 17 -16.77 -36.12 13.74
C ALA A 17 -17.34 -34.76 14.19
N LEU A 18 -17.64 -34.60 15.49
CA LEU A 18 -18.10 -33.32 16.05
C LEU A 18 -17.00 -32.25 16.06
N VAL A 19 -15.75 -32.62 16.34
CA VAL A 19 -14.61 -31.70 16.30
C VAL A 19 -14.29 -31.25 14.87
N LEU A 20 -14.36 -32.15 13.87
CA LEU A 20 -14.19 -31.79 12.46
C LEU A 20 -15.35 -30.93 11.91
N GLY A 21 -16.58 -31.18 12.35
CA GLY A 21 -17.75 -30.36 11.98
C GLY A 21 -17.70 -28.93 12.53
N GLY A 22 -17.15 -28.74 13.74
CA GLY A 22 -17.01 -27.42 14.36
C GLY A 22 -16.04 -26.49 13.62
N VAL A 23 -14.96 -27.03 13.03
CA VAL A 23 -13.98 -26.23 12.27
C VAL A 23 -14.57 -25.79 10.92
N ALA A 24 -15.42 -26.61 10.29
CA ALA A 24 -16.05 -26.27 9.02
C ALA A 24 -17.09 -25.12 9.14
N LEU A 25 -17.72 -24.97 10.31
CA LEU A 25 -18.69 -23.88 10.57
C LEU A 25 -18.01 -22.53 10.87
N GLY A 26 -16.75 -22.52 11.31
CA GLY A 26 -16.00 -21.28 11.59
C GLY A 26 -15.40 -20.61 10.36
N ALA A 27 -15.27 -21.33 9.24
CA ALA A 27 -14.67 -20.82 8.01
C ALA A 27 -15.66 -20.06 7.10
N GLN A 28 -16.97 -20.19 7.35
CA GLN A 28 -18.04 -19.62 6.52
C GLN A 28 -18.64 -18.36 7.14
N ALA A 29 -17.81 -17.42 7.61
CA ALA A 29 -18.27 -16.09 8.01
C ALA A 29 -17.14 -15.05 8.08
N GLN A 30 -16.16 -15.09 7.17
CA GLN A 30 -15.49 -13.84 6.83
C GLN A 30 -16.49 -13.03 6.02
N GLN A 31 -17.29 -12.22 6.73
CA GLN A 31 -18.18 -11.25 6.13
C GLN A 31 -17.34 -10.37 5.22
N PHE A 32 -17.42 -10.61 3.91
CA PHE A 32 -16.83 -9.74 2.90
C PHE A 32 -17.50 -8.38 3.06
N LYS A 33 -16.82 -7.46 3.75
CA LYS A 33 -17.19 -6.06 3.69
C LYS A 33 -17.14 -5.66 2.20
N PRO A 34 -18.10 -4.86 1.72
CA PRO A 34 -18.02 -4.31 0.38
C PRO A 34 -16.64 -3.70 0.16
N LEU A 35 -16.04 -3.97 -1.01
CA LEU A 35 -14.80 -3.30 -1.40
C LEU A 35 -15.05 -1.79 -1.32
N GLU A 36 -14.20 -1.09 -0.58
CA GLU A 36 -14.24 0.37 -0.56
C GLU A 36 -14.05 0.84 -2.00
N THR A 37 -15.08 1.50 -2.51
CA THR A 37 -15.01 2.13 -3.82
C THR A 37 -14.51 3.53 -3.58
N LEU A 38 -13.35 3.88 -4.16
CA LEU A 38 -12.86 5.25 -4.15
C LEU A 38 -13.89 6.12 -4.89
N THR A 39 -14.66 6.86 -4.12
CA THR A 39 -15.53 7.92 -4.63
C THR A 39 -14.72 9.21 -4.72
N ASP A 40 -14.78 9.86 -5.88
CA ASP A 40 -14.09 11.09 -6.25
C ASP A 40 -12.59 10.96 -6.57
N GLY A 41 -12.09 11.86 -7.43
CA GLY A 41 -10.66 12.02 -7.67
C GLY A 41 -10.00 12.69 -6.47
N HIS A 42 -8.84 12.20 -6.03
CA HIS A 42 -8.15 12.75 -4.88
C HIS A 42 -7.43 14.05 -5.26
N ALA A 43 -8.12 15.19 -5.20
CA ALA A 43 -7.50 16.50 -5.37
C ALA A 43 -7.09 17.09 -4.00
N LEU A 44 -5.91 17.67 -3.92
CA LEU A 44 -5.45 18.37 -2.72
C LEU A 44 -6.29 19.63 -2.48
N THR A 45 -6.88 19.75 -1.29
CA THR A 45 -7.81 20.84 -0.93
C THR A 45 -7.13 22.17 -0.61
N THR A 46 -5.83 22.16 -0.34
CA THR A 46 -5.04 23.35 0.02
C THR A 46 -4.48 24.00 -1.23
N ASP A 47 -4.49 25.34 -1.31
CA ASP A 47 -3.88 26.09 -2.41
C ASP A 47 -2.42 25.69 -2.61
N ALA A 48 -2.00 25.56 -3.87
CA ALA A 48 -0.66 25.07 -4.21
C ALA A 48 0.48 25.87 -3.55
N GLN A 49 0.29 27.17 -3.34
CA GLN A 49 1.27 28.08 -2.73
C GLN A 49 1.49 27.83 -1.23
N ASP A 50 0.54 27.17 -0.57
CA ASP A 50 0.62 26.87 0.87
C ASP A 50 1.18 25.47 1.15
N ARG A 51 1.49 24.68 0.12
CA ARG A 51 1.94 23.29 0.29
C ARG A 51 3.43 23.22 0.61
N ILE A 52 3.80 22.35 1.55
CA ILE A 52 5.19 21.98 1.86
C ILE A 52 5.42 20.55 1.42
N TYR A 53 6.54 20.31 0.73
CA TYR A 53 6.96 19.01 0.24
C TYR A 53 8.17 18.53 1.02
N VAL A 54 8.04 17.38 1.67
CA VAL A 54 9.11 16.78 2.48
C VAL A 54 9.55 15.49 1.84
N MET A 55 10.77 15.49 1.29
CA MET A 55 11.39 14.28 0.76
C MET A 55 11.85 13.38 1.91
N ASP A 56 11.18 12.25 2.09
CA ASP A 56 11.50 11.24 3.07
C ASP A 56 12.25 10.09 2.37
N THR A 57 13.56 10.05 2.59
CA THR A 57 14.42 8.99 2.03
C THR A 57 14.14 7.63 2.64
N VAL A 58 13.53 7.60 3.84
CA VAL A 58 13.25 6.38 4.60
C VAL A 58 14.52 5.54 4.70
N PHE A 59 15.62 6.15 5.15
CA PHE A 59 16.96 5.58 5.01
C PHE A 59 17.09 4.10 5.42
N MET A 60 16.38 3.67 6.48
CA MET A 60 16.37 2.28 6.96
C MET A 60 15.62 1.29 6.04
N HIS A 61 14.77 1.80 5.14
CA HIS A 61 13.99 1.08 4.13
C HIS A 61 13.99 1.86 2.80
N MET A 62 15.18 2.19 2.32
CA MET A 62 15.39 3.19 1.25
C MET A 62 14.77 2.83 -0.10
N THR A 63 14.31 1.59 -0.30
CA THR A 63 13.53 1.14 -1.48
C THR A 63 12.09 1.64 -1.49
N GLU A 64 11.63 2.24 -0.39
CA GLU A 64 10.27 2.78 -0.19
C GLU A 64 10.30 4.27 0.16
N SER A 65 11.24 5.01 -0.42
CA SER A 65 11.27 6.47 -0.29
C SER A 65 9.99 7.11 -0.83
N ARG A 66 9.64 8.29 -0.31
CA ARG A 66 8.43 9.01 -0.71
C ARG A 66 8.56 10.52 -0.48
N VAL A 67 7.75 11.28 -1.19
CA VAL A 67 7.48 12.69 -0.88
C VAL A 67 6.20 12.78 -0.06
N HIS A 68 6.27 13.36 1.14
CA HIS A 68 5.08 13.73 1.91
C HIS A 68 4.68 15.17 1.59
N VAL A 69 3.38 15.40 1.42
CA VAL A 69 2.82 16.73 1.17
C VAL A 69 2.02 17.17 2.40
N PHE A 70 2.31 18.38 2.87
CA PHE A 70 1.63 18.99 4.02
C PHE A 70 1.05 20.35 3.65
N ASP A 71 -0.02 20.72 4.34
CA ASP A 71 -0.48 22.11 4.41
C ASP A 71 0.51 22.88 5.30
N GLY A 72 1.19 23.88 4.74
CA GLY A 72 2.20 24.67 5.42
C GLY A 72 1.64 25.63 6.46
N LYS A 73 0.34 25.96 6.41
CA LYS A 73 -0.33 26.80 7.41
C LYS A 73 -0.75 25.99 8.63
N THR A 74 -1.27 24.79 8.41
CA THR A 74 -1.88 23.97 9.48
C THR A 74 -1.02 22.79 9.92
N GLY A 75 0.00 22.42 9.15
CA GLY A 75 0.79 21.19 9.34
C GLY A 75 0.02 19.91 9.01
N ARG A 76 -1.18 20.00 8.42
CA ARG A 76 -2.01 18.84 8.09
C ARG A 76 -1.37 18.04 6.96
N PHE A 77 -1.30 16.72 7.11
CA PHE A 77 -0.91 15.82 6.02
C PHE A 77 -1.97 15.82 4.91
N LEU A 78 -1.52 16.02 3.67
CA LEU A 78 -2.38 16.15 2.49
C LEU A 78 -2.30 14.93 1.57
N GLY A 79 -1.17 14.24 1.53
CA GLY A 79 -0.95 13.08 0.67
C GLY A 79 0.52 12.76 0.48
N MET A 80 0.81 11.79 -0.38
CA MET A 80 2.19 11.38 -0.67
C MET A 80 2.37 10.93 -2.12
N ILE A 81 3.61 10.97 -2.60
CA ILE A 81 4.05 10.37 -3.86
C ILE A 81 5.14 9.33 -3.54
N PRO A 82 4.99 8.05 -3.90
CA PRO A 82 6.06 7.07 -3.76
C PRO A 82 7.20 7.38 -4.73
N THR A 83 8.45 7.24 -4.29
CA THR A 83 9.64 7.54 -5.09
C THR A 83 10.67 6.42 -5.05
N SER A 84 10.22 5.18 -4.81
CA SER A 84 11.01 3.94 -4.82
C SER A 84 12.40 4.08 -4.18
N PHE A 85 13.49 3.73 -4.87
CA PHE A 85 14.83 3.70 -4.30
C PHE A 85 15.51 5.08 -4.32
N ASN A 86 15.73 5.64 -3.12
CA ASN A 86 16.43 6.91 -2.91
C ASN A 86 15.96 8.03 -3.84
N GLY A 87 14.66 8.29 -3.82
CA GLY A 87 14.05 9.31 -4.66
C GLY A 87 14.57 10.72 -4.38
N HIS A 88 14.57 11.54 -5.42
CA HIS A 88 14.73 12.98 -5.36
C HIS A 88 13.49 13.65 -5.93
N MET A 89 13.25 14.91 -5.57
CA MET A 89 12.10 15.64 -6.10
C MET A 89 12.40 17.12 -6.34
N GLN A 90 11.68 17.71 -7.29
CA GLN A 90 11.58 19.14 -7.49
C GLN A 90 10.16 19.50 -7.95
N LEU A 91 9.66 20.66 -7.51
CA LEU A 91 8.41 21.23 -8.01
C LEU A 91 8.70 22.07 -9.27
N SER A 92 7.84 21.97 -10.27
CA SER A 92 7.81 22.89 -11.42
C SER A 92 7.61 24.34 -10.97
N ASN A 93 8.18 25.29 -11.71
CA ASN A 93 8.11 26.71 -11.36
C ASN A 93 6.68 27.27 -11.28
N ASP A 94 5.73 26.68 -12.03
CA ASP A 94 4.32 27.06 -11.99
C ASP A 94 3.49 26.27 -10.97
N GLY A 95 4.13 25.35 -10.22
CA GLY A 95 3.52 24.56 -9.16
C GLY A 95 2.58 23.46 -9.64
N LYS A 96 2.43 23.23 -10.95
CA LYS A 96 1.43 22.29 -11.49
C LYS A 96 1.91 20.85 -11.54
N LYS A 97 3.23 20.66 -11.60
CA LYS A 97 3.88 19.36 -11.72
C LYS A 97 4.94 19.14 -10.65
N ILE A 98 5.02 17.91 -10.18
CA ILE A 98 6.10 17.42 -9.32
C ILE A 98 6.95 16.48 -10.17
N TYR A 99 8.24 16.76 -10.23
CA TYR A 99 9.21 15.90 -10.89
C TYR A 99 9.91 15.07 -9.83
N THR A 100 9.85 13.76 -9.96
CA THR A 100 10.62 12.84 -9.12
C THR A 100 11.71 12.19 -9.96
N MET A 101 12.84 11.89 -9.35
CA MET A 101 13.89 11.07 -9.96
C MET A 101 14.14 9.88 -9.06
N THR A 102 14.11 8.68 -9.62
CA THR A 102 14.25 7.43 -8.85
C THR A 102 14.87 6.32 -9.70
N THR A 103 15.20 5.21 -9.04
CA THR A 103 15.73 4.00 -9.65
C THR A 103 14.80 2.83 -9.37
N TYR A 104 14.47 2.08 -10.42
CA TYR A 104 13.82 0.79 -10.34
C TYR A 104 14.75 -0.33 -10.77
N HIS A 105 14.53 -1.51 -10.19
CA HIS A 105 15.04 -2.78 -10.69
C HIS A 105 13.87 -3.73 -10.92
N GLU A 106 13.95 -4.59 -11.94
CA GLU A 106 12.89 -5.56 -12.25
C GLU A 106 12.43 -6.39 -11.05
N ARG A 107 13.33 -6.66 -10.09
CA ARG A 107 13.04 -7.38 -8.85
C ARG A 107 13.69 -6.71 -7.63
N VAL A 108 13.58 -5.38 -7.53
CA VAL A 108 14.06 -4.51 -6.42
C VAL A 108 15.58 -4.55 -6.19
N THR A 109 16.16 -5.71 -5.90
CA THR A 109 17.60 -5.89 -5.61
C THR A 109 18.40 -6.47 -6.77
N ARG A 110 17.74 -6.85 -7.88
CA ARG A 110 18.38 -7.47 -9.05
C ARG A 110 17.55 -7.30 -10.33
N GLY A 111 18.14 -7.69 -11.45
CA GLY A 111 17.58 -7.54 -12.79
C GLY A 111 17.97 -6.19 -13.40
N LYS A 112 17.38 -5.89 -14.55
CA LYS A 112 17.67 -4.64 -15.26
C LYS A 112 17.36 -3.43 -14.36
N ARG A 113 18.33 -2.51 -14.28
CA ARG A 113 18.20 -1.19 -13.64
C ARG A 113 17.58 -0.21 -14.64
N THR A 114 16.62 0.58 -14.18
CA THR A 114 16.02 1.68 -14.94
C THR A 114 15.98 2.91 -14.05
N ASP A 115 16.75 3.93 -14.41
CA ASP A 115 16.70 5.24 -13.76
C ASP A 115 15.72 6.12 -14.54
N VAL A 116 14.87 6.84 -13.83
CA VAL A 116 13.77 7.59 -14.45
C VAL A 116 13.58 8.96 -13.82
N VAL A 117 13.04 9.87 -14.61
CA VAL A 117 12.28 11.02 -14.12
C VAL A 117 10.80 10.74 -14.34
N GLU A 118 10.00 10.83 -13.28
CA GLU A 118 8.55 10.76 -13.38
C GLU A 118 7.95 12.16 -13.24
N ILE A 119 6.88 12.41 -14.00
CA ILE A 119 6.08 13.63 -13.94
C ILE A 119 4.76 13.28 -13.27
N TRP A 120 4.46 13.99 -12.19
CA TRP A 120 3.25 13.84 -11.41
C TRP A 120 2.41 15.12 -11.45
N ASP A 121 1.09 14.98 -11.49
CA ASP A 121 0.17 16.09 -11.28
C ASP A 121 0.20 16.55 -9.82
N ALA A 122 0.41 17.85 -9.57
CA ALA A 122 0.61 18.35 -8.22
C ALA A 122 -0.68 18.46 -7.39
N ASP A 123 -1.85 18.52 -8.05
CA ASP A 123 -3.16 18.59 -7.38
C ASP A 123 -3.72 17.20 -7.14
N GLY A 124 -3.64 16.31 -8.13
CA GLY A 124 -4.12 14.93 -8.04
C GLY A 124 -3.14 13.97 -7.36
N LEU A 125 -1.86 14.35 -7.24
CA LEU A 125 -0.76 13.45 -6.88
C LEU A 125 -0.78 12.17 -7.73
N THR A 126 -1.09 12.32 -9.03
CA THR A 126 -1.23 11.21 -9.97
C THR A 126 -0.06 11.17 -10.95
N PHE A 127 0.43 9.97 -11.24
CA PHE A 127 1.47 9.74 -12.24
C PHE A 127 0.96 10.08 -13.64
N GLU A 128 1.75 10.82 -14.43
CA GLU A 128 1.41 11.19 -15.80
C GLU A 128 2.36 10.59 -16.82
N LYS A 129 3.66 10.61 -16.55
CA LYS A 129 4.69 10.24 -17.53
C LYS A 129 5.98 9.80 -16.87
N GLU A 130 6.66 8.86 -17.53
CA GLU A 130 8.03 8.43 -17.22
C GLU A 130 8.97 8.86 -18.36
N ILE A 131 10.18 9.28 -17.98
CA ILE A 131 11.30 9.56 -18.88
C ILE A 131 12.48 8.70 -18.40
N ILE A 132 12.88 7.72 -19.20
CA ILE A 132 14.04 6.86 -18.92
C ILE A 132 15.33 7.65 -19.19
N LEU A 133 16.30 7.55 -18.27
CA LEU A 133 17.62 8.19 -18.34
C LEU A 133 18.68 7.27 -18.95
#